data_AF-A0A4V1ZBS6-F1
#
_entry.id   AF-A0A4V1ZBS6-F1
#
_cell.length_a   1.000
_cell.length_b   1.000
_cell.length_c   1.000
_cell.angle_alpha   90.00
_cell.angle_beta   90.00
_cell.angle_gamma   90.00
#
_symmetry.space_group_name_H-M   'P 1'
#
loop_
_entity.id
_entity.type
_entity.pdbx_description
1 polymer ?
#
loop_
_entity_poly.entity_id
_entity_poly.type
_entity_poly.pdbx_seq_one_letter_code
_entity_poly.pdbx_strand_id
1 'polypeptide(L)'
;MSKFNKFEDLDIWKIGMSIAVDVYLLCDLEPLKSDWGMKDQIRRAACSMSDNIAEGFEYNNNPDFVRYLNYAKGSSGEFRNKLIILNQAGKLDKVVYETLYAKSVEFSSKTKSLIDYLKKFEADKKKK
;
A
#
# COMPACT_ATOMS: atom_id res chain seq x y z
N MET A 1 -22.38 8.47 -1.64
CA MET A 1 -21.65 7.27 -2.11
C MET A 1 -22.23 6.88 -3.46
N SER A 2 -21.43 6.87 -4.53
CA SER A 2 -21.78 6.30 -5.85
C SER A 2 -20.63 6.54 -6.86
N LYS A 3 -19.46 5.93 -6.65
CA LYS A 3 -18.49 5.75 -7.75
C LYS A 3 -17.77 4.42 -7.68
N PHE A 4 -17.63 3.86 -6.48
CA PHE A 4 -17.04 2.56 -6.23
C PHE A 4 -18.05 1.71 -5.47
N ASN A 5 -18.33 0.51 -5.97
CA ASN A 5 -19.29 -0.42 -5.33
C ASN A 5 -18.56 -1.48 -4.50
N LYS A 6 -17.27 -1.67 -4.78
CA LYS A 6 -16.39 -2.61 -4.10
C LYS A 6 -14.98 -2.04 -4.04
N PHE A 7 -14.17 -2.50 -3.09
CA PHE A 7 -12.82 -1.97 -2.89
C PHE A 7 -11.90 -2.25 -4.09
N GLU A 8 -12.16 -3.31 -4.86
CA GLU A 8 -11.40 -3.69 -6.05
C GLU A 8 -11.51 -2.67 -7.18
N ASP A 9 -12.52 -1.81 -7.14
CA ASP A 9 -12.66 -0.74 -8.12
C ASP A 9 -11.64 0.38 -7.87
N LEU A 10 -11.08 0.48 -6.65
CA LEU A 10 -10.14 1.53 -6.24
C LEU A 10 -8.76 1.32 -6.85
N ASP A 11 -8.24 2.33 -7.53
CA ASP A 11 -6.89 2.28 -8.11
C ASP A 11 -5.80 2.05 -7.06
N ILE A 12 -5.96 2.62 -5.86
CA ILE A 12 -5.02 2.41 -4.75
C ILE A 12 -4.99 0.95 -4.31
N TRP A 13 -6.13 0.24 -4.35
CA TRP A 13 -6.17 -1.18 -4.03
C TRP A 13 -5.46 -1.99 -5.10
N LYS A 14 -5.71 -1.70 -6.39
CA LYS A 14 -5.04 -2.40 -7.51
C LYS A 14 -3.53 -2.24 -7.44
N ILE A 15 -3.04 -1.05 -7.11
CA ILE A 15 -1.60 -0.80 -6.93
C ILE A 15 -1.05 -1.58 -5.74
N GLY A 16 -1.73 -1.54 -4.58
CA GLY A 16 -1.33 -2.29 -3.39
C GLY A 16 -1.28 -3.81 -3.66
N MET A 17 -2.31 -4.34 -4.35
CA MET A 17 -2.38 -5.74 -4.75
C MET A 17 -1.26 -6.12 -5.72
N SER A 18 -0.97 -5.29 -6.74
CA SER A 18 0.17 -5.54 -7.63
C SER A 18 1.50 -5.54 -6.88
N ILE A 19 1.70 -4.62 -5.93
CA ILE A 19 2.90 -4.62 -5.08
C ILE A 19 2.99 -5.92 -4.27
N ALA A 20 1.89 -6.36 -3.66
CA ALA A 20 1.87 -7.60 -2.89
C ALA A 20 2.27 -8.81 -3.75
N VAL A 21 1.67 -8.96 -4.94
CA VAL A 21 2.01 -10.06 -5.87
C VAL A 21 3.49 -9.99 -6.30
N ASP A 22 3.98 -8.83 -6.69
CA ASP A 22 5.38 -8.66 -7.11
C ASP A 22 6.35 -9.04 -5.98
N VAL A 23 6.02 -8.70 -4.73
CA VAL A 23 6.82 -9.03 -3.54
C VAL A 23 6.80 -10.53 -3.25
N TYR A 24 5.65 -11.21 -3.43
CA TYR A 24 5.61 -12.66 -3.29
C TYR A 24 6.57 -13.35 -4.26
N LEU A 25 6.51 -12.95 -5.53
CA LEU A 25 7.37 -13.46 -6.60
C LEU A 25 8.85 -13.16 -6.31
N LEU A 26 9.17 -11.93 -5.91
CA LEU A 26 10.52 -11.51 -5.55
C LEU A 26 11.08 -12.34 -4.37
N CYS A 27 10.25 -12.62 -3.37
CA CYS A 27 10.62 -13.41 -2.21
C CYS A 27 10.80 -14.91 -2.47
N ASP A 28 10.47 -15.39 -3.67
CA ASP A 28 10.76 -16.77 -4.09
C ASP A 28 12.10 -16.89 -4.83
N LEU A 29 12.80 -15.76 -5.03
CA LEU A 29 14.12 -15.68 -5.65
C LEU A 29 15.22 -15.45 -4.60
N GLU A 30 16.42 -15.97 -4.85
CA GLU A 30 17.59 -15.62 -4.04
C GLU A 30 17.98 -14.14 -4.27
N PRO A 31 18.47 -13.43 -3.25
CA PRO A 31 18.79 -13.92 -1.90
C PRO A 31 17.60 -13.88 -0.91
N LEU A 32 16.44 -13.37 -1.30
CA LEU A 32 15.29 -13.21 -0.39
C LEU A 32 14.60 -14.52 -0.03
N LYS A 33 14.69 -15.54 -0.90
CA LYS A 33 14.14 -16.88 -0.64
C LYS A 33 14.67 -17.46 0.68
N SER A 34 15.96 -17.29 0.94
CA SER A 34 16.67 -17.81 2.11
C SER A 34 16.71 -16.83 3.30
N ASP A 35 16.47 -15.54 3.09
CA ASP A 35 16.33 -14.54 4.16
C ASP A 35 14.90 -14.52 4.74
N TRP A 36 14.58 -15.53 5.57
CA TRP A 36 13.25 -15.70 6.15
C TRP A 36 12.75 -14.48 6.94
N GLY A 37 13.64 -13.81 7.65
CA GLY A 37 13.31 -12.64 8.47
C GLY A 37 12.87 -11.46 7.63
N MET A 38 13.68 -11.07 6.64
CA MET A 38 13.30 -9.99 5.74
C MET A 38 12.10 -10.38 4.88
N LYS A 39 12.06 -11.61 4.37
CA LYS A 39 10.96 -12.13 3.56
C LYS A 39 9.60 -11.98 4.25
N ASP A 40 9.50 -12.38 5.52
CA ASP A 40 8.25 -12.22 6.27
C ASP A 40 7.87 -10.75 6.42
N GLN A 41 8.81 -9.91 6.87
CA GLN A 41 8.49 -8.52 7.14
C GLN A 41 8.11 -7.74 5.88
N ILE A 42 8.78 -7.97 4.74
CA ILE A 42 8.45 -7.25 3.49
C ILE A 42 7.13 -7.72 2.88
N ARG A 43 6.82 -9.03 2.94
CA ARG A 43 5.53 -9.58 2.52
C ARG A 43 4.39 -8.99 3.35
N ARG A 44 4.55 -8.93 4.68
CA ARG A 44 3.55 -8.35 5.59
C ARG A 44 3.31 -6.88 5.31
N ALA A 45 4.37 -6.09 5.16
CA ALA A 45 4.25 -4.67 4.84
C ALA A 45 3.52 -4.44 3.51
N ALA A 46 3.83 -5.24 2.48
CA ALA A 46 3.18 -5.15 1.17
C ALA A 46 1.70 -5.57 1.19
N CYS A 47 1.35 -6.73 1.78
CA CYS A 47 -0.04 -7.20 1.87
C CYS A 47 -0.93 -6.21 2.63
N SER A 48 -0.39 -5.70 3.74
CA SER A 48 -1.09 -4.76 4.62
C SER A 48 -1.57 -3.50 3.88
N MET A 49 -0.95 -3.13 2.74
CA MET A 49 -1.39 -2.00 1.93
C MET A 49 -2.78 -2.25 1.31
N SER A 50 -2.99 -3.40 0.67
CA SER A 50 -4.30 -3.76 0.10
C SER A 50 -5.30 -4.21 1.17
N ASP A 51 -4.83 -4.91 2.21
CA ASP A 51 -5.69 -5.44 3.28
C ASP A 51 -6.39 -4.30 4.03
N ASN A 52 -5.65 -3.26 4.41
CA ASN A 52 -6.24 -2.10 5.08
C ASN A 52 -7.23 -1.34 4.16
N ILE A 53 -7.01 -1.30 2.85
CA ILE A 53 -7.96 -0.66 1.93
C ILE A 53 -9.26 -1.46 1.88
N ALA A 54 -9.18 -2.79 1.75
CA ALA A 54 -10.35 -3.65 1.74
C ALA A 54 -11.11 -3.55 3.06
N GLU A 55 -10.43 -3.74 4.19
CA GLU A 55 -11.03 -3.68 5.53
C GLU A 55 -11.70 -2.32 5.79
N GLY A 56 -11.00 -1.22 5.48
CA GLY A 56 -11.53 0.13 5.66
C GLY A 56 -12.76 0.44 4.79
N PHE A 57 -12.82 -0.14 3.59
CA PHE A 57 -13.94 0.06 2.68
C PHE A 57 -15.23 -0.60 3.19
N GLU A 58 -15.12 -1.80 3.78
CA GLU A 58 -16.26 -2.57 4.31
C GLU A 58 -17.00 -1.88 5.47
N TYR A 59 -16.34 -0.95 6.18
CA TYR A 59 -16.99 -0.12 7.22
C TYR A 59 -18.04 0.87 6.67
N ASN A 60 -18.11 1.06 5.35
CA ASN A 60 -19.15 1.84 4.67
C ASN A 60 -19.33 3.28 5.21
N ASN A 61 -18.27 3.87 5.77
CA ASN A 61 -18.26 5.24 6.24
C ASN A 61 -16.89 5.91 6.05
N ASN A 62 -16.91 7.21 5.75
CA ASN A 62 -15.69 7.95 5.41
C ASN A 62 -14.72 8.11 6.59
N PRO A 63 -15.15 8.40 7.84
CA PRO A 63 -14.21 8.52 8.97
C PRO A 63 -13.39 7.25 9.23
N ASP A 64 -14.03 6.08 9.28
CA ASP A 64 -13.32 4.82 9.43
C ASP A 64 -12.45 4.52 8.22
N PHE A 65 -12.99 4.70 7.01
CA PHE A 65 -12.19 4.44 5.81
C PHE A 65 -10.92 5.29 5.77
N VAL A 66 -11.00 6.58 6.14
CA VAL A 66 -9.83 7.45 6.29
C VAL A 66 -8.82 6.91 7.30
N ARG A 67 -9.26 6.38 8.44
CA ARG A 67 -8.37 5.77 9.45
C ARG A 67 -7.58 4.61 8.84
N TYR A 68 -8.25 3.70 8.15
CA TYR A 68 -7.62 2.56 7.47
C TYR A 68 -6.71 2.96 6.31
N LEU A 69 -7.08 3.99 5.54
CA LEU A 69 -6.20 4.54 4.50
C LEU A 69 -4.90 5.11 5.08
N ASN A 70 -4.92 5.65 6.31
CA ASN A 70 -3.69 6.07 6.98
C ASN A 70 -2.81 4.88 7.36
N TYR A 71 -3.40 3.76 7.82
CA TYR A 71 -2.65 2.53 8.06
C TYR A 71 -2.04 1.98 6.76
N ALA A 72 -2.83 1.90 5.68
CA ALA A 72 -2.33 1.48 4.37
C ALA A 72 -1.15 2.35 3.89
N LYS A 73 -1.25 3.68 4.06
CA LYS A 73 -0.17 4.63 3.76
C LYS A 73 1.06 4.44 4.68
N GLY A 74 0.85 4.07 5.93
CA GLY A 74 1.91 3.68 6.87
C GLY A 74 2.66 2.43 6.40
N SER A 75 1.93 1.37 6.05
CA SER A 75 2.48 0.12 5.50
C SER A 75 3.30 0.37 4.23
N SER A 76 2.86 1.30 3.37
CA SER A 76 3.63 1.76 2.21
C SER A 76 5.00 2.35 2.57
N GLY A 77 5.07 3.13 3.65
CA GLY A 77 6.31 3.71 4.15
C GLY A 77 7.25 2.65 4.70
N GLU A 78 6.72 1.70 5.47
CA GLU A 78 7.49 0.57 5.98
C GLU A 78 8.06 -0.30 4.85
N PHE A 79 7.22 -0.64 3.86
CA PHE A 79 7.62 -1.37 2.66
C PHE A 79 8.74 -0.65 1.92
N ARG A 80 8.59 0.66 1.68
CA ARG A 80 9.62 1.48 1.01
C ARG A 80 10.94 1.49 1.78
N ASN A 81 10.89 1.60 3.11
CA ASN A 81 12.10 1.55 3.93
C ASN A 81 12.83 0.21 3.78
N LYS A 82 12.10 -0.91 3.79
CA LYS A 82 12.66 -2.24 3.59
C LYS A 82 13.27 -2.43 2.20
N LEU A 83 12.64 -1.90 1.15
CA LEU A 83 13.23 -1.86 -0.20
C LEU A 83 14.56 -1.11 -0.23
N ILE A 84 14.64 0.05 0.43
CA ILE A 84 15.88 0.84 0.50
C ILE A 84 16.97 0.03 1.21
N ILE A 85 16.66 -0.59 2.35
CA ILE A 85 17.60 -1.46 3.09
C ILE A 85 18.13 -2.57 2.18
N LEU A 86 17.25 -3.29 1.49
CA LEU A 86 17.65 -4.40 0.62
C LEU A 86 18.49 -3.95 -0.57
N ASN A 87 18.13 -2.82 -1.19
CA ASN A 87 18.92 -2.25 -2.27
C ASN A 87 20.31 -1.82 -1.80
N GLN A 88 20.41 -1.13 -0.65
CA GLN A 88 21.71 -0.73 -0.09
C GLN A 88 22.57 -1.94 0.33
N ALA A 89 21.94 -3.04 0.75
CA ALA A 89 22.62 -4.29 1.05
C ALA A 89 23.02 -5.11 -0.20
N GLY A 90 22.74 -4.60 -1.41
CA GLY A 90 23.04 -5.30 -2.67
C GLY A 90 22.19 -6.57 -2.88
N LYS A 91 20.99 -6.62 -2.28
CA LYS A 91 20.09 -7.79 -2.30
C LYS A 91 19.00 -7.68 -3.37
N LEU A 92 18.91 -6.56 -4.07
CA LEU A 92 17.94 -6.33 -5.14
C LEU A 92 18.65 -5.92 -6.42
N ASP A 93 18.12 -6.42 -7.53
CA ASP A 93 18.40 -5.81 -8.83
C ASP A 93 17.90 -4.36 -8.86
N LYS A 94 18.66 -3.50 -9.53
CA LYS A 94 18.38 -2.06 -9.58
C LYS A 94 17.04 -1.76 -10.25
N VAL A 95 16.70 -2.46 -11.32
CA VAL A 95 15.43 -2.26 -12.05
C VAL A 95 14.26 -2.71 -11.19
N VAL A 96 14.39 -3.82 -10.49
CA VAL A 96 13.38 -4.30 -9.53
C VAL A 96 13.16 -3.28 -8.42
N TYR A 97 14.25 -2.78 -7.82
CA TYR A 97 14.17 -1.75 -6.78
C TYR A 97 13.47 -0.47 -7.28
N GLU A 98 13.92 0.09 -8.41
CA GLU A 98 13.37 1.33 -8.96
C GLU A 98 11.87 1.18 -9.29
N THR A 99 11.48 0.03 -9.84
CA THR A 99 10.08 -0.29 -10.15
C THR A 99 9.22 -0.33 -8.90
N LEU A 100 9.60 -1.14 -7.90
CA LEU A 100 8.82 -1.28 -6.67
C LEU A 100 8.82 0.02 -5.84
N TYR A 101 9.93 0.75 -5.84
CA TYR A 101 10.04 2.06 -5.20
C TYR A 101 9.04 3.04 -5.83
N ALA A 102 9.03 3.16 -7.17
CA ALA A 102 8.11 4.04 -7.89
C ALA A 102 6.65 3.68 -7.62
N LYS A 103 6.28 2.39 -7.67
CA LYS A 103 4.93 1.91 -7.30
C LYS A 103 4.56 2.29 -5.86
N SER A 104 5.49 2.16 -4.91
CA SER A 104 5.26 2.55 -3.51
C SER A 104 5.02 4.05 -3.34
N VAL A 105 5.69 4.90 -4.14
CA VAL A 105 5.52 6.36 -4.14
C VAL A 105 4.16 6.72 -4.72
N GLU A 106 3.80 6.12 -5.85
CA GLU A 106 2.51 6.30 -6.50
C GLU A 106 1.37 5.92 -5.55
N PHE A 107 1.43 4.74 -4.93
CA PHE A 107 0.46 4.30 -3.94
C PHE A 107 0.29 5.33 -2.82
N SER A 108 1.39 5.77 -2.21
CA SER A 108 1.36 6.71 -1.08
C SER A 108 0.73 8.05 -1.47
N SER A 109 1.05 8.54 -2.68
CA SER A 109 0.52 9.79 -3.23
C SER A 109 -0.99 9.69 -3.49
N LYS A 110 -1.43 8.67 -4.23
CA LYS A 110 -2.87 8.46 -4.53
C LYS A 110 -3.70 8.22 -3.27
N THR A 111 -3.18 7.45 -2.32
CA THR A 111 -3.84 7.22 -1.02
C THR A 111 -3.97 8.53 -0.24
N LYS A 112 -2.93 9.39 -0.24
CA LYS A 112 -3.02 10.72 0.37
C LYS A 112 -4.09 11.59 -0.30
N SER A 113 -4.13 11.63 -1.63
CA SER A 113 -5.15 12.40 -2.36
C SER A 113 -6.58 11.95 -2.02
N LEU A 114 -6.81 10.63 -1.88
CA LEU A 114 -8.11 10.11 -1.47
C LEU A 114 -8.46 10.49 -0.03
N ILE A 115 -7.50 10.38 0.91
CA ILE A 115 -7.69 10.82 2.30
C ILE A 115 -8.09 12.30 2.35
N ASP A 116 -7.36 13.16 1.64
CA ASP A 116 -7.58 14.60 1.64
C ASP A 116 -8.97 14.93 1.04
N TYR A 117 -9.38 14.23 -0.03
CA TYR A 117 -10.72 14.33 -0.61
C TYR A 117 -11.83 13.94 0.37
N LEU A 118 -11.71 12.78 1.04
CA LEU A 118 -12.73 12.29 1.97
C LEU A 118 -12.87 13.19 3.20
N LYS A 119 -11.74 13.69 3.74
CA LYS A 119 -11.75 14.64 4.86
C LYS A 119 -12.47 15.94 4.48
N LYS A 120 -12.19 16.47 3.29
CA LYS A 120 -12.87 17.67 2.79
C LYS A 120 -14.38 17.43 2.63
N PHE A 121 -14.76 16.30 2.05
CA PHE A 121 -16.17 15.92 1.88
C PHE A 121 -16.92 15.88 3.23
N GLU A 122 -16.34 15.25 4.25
CA GLU A 122 -16.93 15.20 5.59
C GLU A 122 -17.01 16.57 6.27
N ALA A 123 -16.00 17.43 6.09
CA ALA A 123 -16.02 18.79 6.62
C ALA A 123 -17.12 19.66 5.97
N ASP A 124 -17.30 19.53 4.66
CA ASP A 124 -18.33 20.27 3.91
C ASP A 124 -19.75 19.77 4.25
N LYS A 125 -19.91 18.47 4.54
CA LYS A 125 -21.18 17.88 5.00
C LYS A 125 -21.62 18.42 6.37
N LYS A 126 -20.68 18.70 7.29
CA LYS A 126 -20.96 19.24 8.64
C LYS A 126 -21.35 20.72 8.65
N LYS A 127 -21.08 21.47 7.58
CA LYS A 127 -21.41 22.90 7.44
C LYS A 127 -22.81 23.15 6.87
N LYS A 128 -23.45 22.10 6.35
CA LYS A 128 -24.83 22.12 5.84
C LYS A 128 -25.76 21.59 6.92
#